data_AF-A0A7Z0IU45-F1
#
_entry.id   AF-A0A7Z0IU45-F1
#
_cell.length_a   1.000
_cell.length_b   1.000
_cell.length_c   1.000
_cell.angle_alpha   90.00
_cell.angle_beta   90.00
_cell.angle_gamma   90.00
#
_symmetry.space_group_name_H-M   'P 1'
#
loop_
_entity.id
_entity.type
_entity.pdbx_description
1 polymer ?
#
loop_
_entity_poly.entity_id
_entity_poly.type
_entity_poly.pdbx_seq_one_letter_code
_entity_poly.pdbx_strand_id
1 'polypeptide(L)' 'MGRGRAKAKQTKVARDLKYRTYETDFGALARELHGDEDTSQKADPIPDDYDDWSDYDAGPSRP' A
#
# COMPACT_ATOMS: atom_id res chain seq x y z
N MET A 1 41.67 -11.95 4.99
CA MET A 1 41.20 -11.96 6.41
C MET A 1 40.02 -11.01 6.71
N GLY A 2 39.32 -10.39 5.75
CA GLY A 2 38.22 -9.43 6.04
C GLY A 2 36.79 -9.90 5.75
N ARG A 3 36.60 -11.00 5.01
CA ARG A 3 35.28 -11.39 4.47
C ARG A 3 34.28 -11.83 5.55
N GLY A 4 34.73 -12.49 6.62
CA GLY A 4 33.84 -12.97 7.69
C GLY A 4 33.13 -11.84 8.45
N ARG A 5 33.84 -10.74 8.72
CA ARG A 5 33.26 -9.56 9.39
C ARG A 5 32.26 -8.83 8.50
N ALA A 6 32.57 -8.69 7.22
CA ALA A 6 31.64 -8.09 6.26
C ALA A 6 30.37 -8.95 6.12
N LYS A 7 30.51 -10.28 5.98
CA LYS A 7 29.38 -11.21 5.93
C LYS A 7 28.51 -11.12 7.19
N ALA A 8 29.12 -11.09 8.37
CA ALA A 8 28.38 -10.96 9.63
C ALA A 8 27.60 -9.64 9.70
N LYS A 9 28.20 -8.51 9.30
CA LYS A 9 27.52 -7.21 9.22
C LYS A 9 26.32 -7.26 8.26
N GLN A 10 26.50 -7.83 7.07
CA GLN A 10 25.43 -7.94 6.08
C GLN A 10 24.28 -8.82 6.57
N THR A 11 24.58 -9.96 7.19
CA THR A 11 23.54 -10.85 7.75
C THR A 11 22.76 -10.18 8.88
N LYS A 12 23.40 -9.32 9.68
CA LYS A 12 22.70 -8.51 10.69
C LYS A 12 21.75 -7.53 10.03
N VAL A 13 22.23 -6.71 9.09
CA VAL A 13 21.41 -5.73 8.37
C VAL A 13 20.23 -6.40 7.66
N ALA A 14 20.45 -7.54 7.00
CA ALA A 14 19.39 -8.27 6.32
C ALA A 14 18.33 -8.82 7.29
N ARG A 15 18.74 -9.29 8.48
CA ARG A 15 17.81 -9.73 9.52
C ARG A 15 16.98 -8.56 10.03
N ASP A 16 17.63 -7.45 10.34
CA ASP A 16 16.96 -6.23 10.82
C ASP A 16 15.96 -5.72 9.77
N LEU A 17 16.33 -5.78 8.48
CA LEU A 17 15.45 -5.41 7.36
C LEU A 17 14.25 -6.36 7.18
N LYS A 18 14.47 -7.66 7.36
CA LYS A 18 13.44 -8.69 7.17
C LYS A 18 12.42 -8.69 8.31
N TYR A 19 12.88 -8.51 9.53
CA TYR A 19 12.05 -8.64 10.73
C TYR A 19 11.74 -7.31 11.41
N ARG A 20 12.11 -6.17 10.81
CA ARG A 20 11.52 -4.89 11.23
C ARG A 20 10.02 -4.94 10.94
N THR A 21 9.23 -4.82 11.99
CA THR A 21 7.82 -4.50 11.89
C THR A 21 7.72 -3.00 11.81
N TYR A 22 7.12 -2.50 10.73
CA TYR A 22 6.73 -1.10 10.68
C TYR A 22 5.38 -0.96 11.36
N GLU A 23 5.32 -0.07 12.34
CA GLU A 23 4.04 0.42 12.82
C GLU A 23 3.56 1.46 11.81
N THR A 24 2.62 1.07 10.95
CA THR A 24 1.92 2.00 10.08
C THR A 24 0.87 2.74 10.88
N ASP A 25 0.92 4.08 10.88
CA ASP A 25 -0.14 4.89 11.48
C ASP A 25 -1.39 4.83 10.60
N PHE A 26 -2.27 3.87 10.91
CA PHE A 26 -3.56 3.72 10.24
C PHE A 26 -4.47 4.95 10.42
N GLY A 27 -4.27 5.76 11.47
CA GLY A 27 -5.03 6.99 11.68
C GLY A 27 -4.57 8.13 10.78
N ALA A 28 -3.28 8.22 10.44
CA ALA A 28 -2.80 9.11 9.39
C ALA A 28 -3.31 8.66 8.00
N LEU A 29 -3.25 7.36 7.71
CA LEU A 29 -3.75 6.81 6.44
C LEU A 29 -5.26 7.04 6.27
N ALA A 30 -6.06 6.80 7.31
CA ALA A 30 -7.50 7.05 7.25
C ALA A 30 -7.79 8.54 7.03
N ARG A 31 -7.01 9.44 7.66
CA ARG A 31 -7.15 10.89 7.42
C ARG A 31 -6.76 11.30 6.01
N GLU A 32 -5.80 10.66 5.37
CA GLU A 32 -5.48 10.92 3.96
C GLU A 32 -6.56 10.37 3.03
N LEU A 33 -7.10 9.19 3.33
CA LEU A 33 -8.15 8.55 2.53
C LEU A 33 -9.50 9.30 2.62
N HIS A 34 -9.85 9.79 3.80
CA HIS A 34 -11.11 10.52 4.05
C HIS A 34 -10.94 12.05 4.00
N GLY A 35 -9.72 12.56 4.15
CA GLY A 35 -9.42 13.98 4.25
C GLY A 35 -9.15 14.62 2.90
N ASP A 36 -10.14 14.59 2.02
CA ASP A 36 -10.36 15.57 0.95
C ASP A 36 -11.84 15.60 0.53
N GLU A 37 -12.77 15.14 1.39
CA GLU A 37 -14.21 15.19 1.09
C GLU A 37 -14.75 16.64 1.02
N ASP A 38 -14.05 17.65 1.53
CA ASP A 38 -14.47 19.05 1.42
C ASP A 38 -14.10 19.70 0.06
N THR A 39 -13.32 19.01 -0.79
CA THR A 39 -13.06 19.44 -2.19
C THR A 39 -13.87 18.66 -3.23
N SER A 40 -14.68 17.69 -2.78
CA SER A 40 -15.50 16.81 -3.62
C SER A 40 -16.64 17.50 -4.40
N GLN A 41 -16.77 18.83 -4.32
CA GLN A 41 -17.61 19.60 -5.24
C GLN A 41 -17.01 19.79 -6.63
N LYS A 42 -15.79 19.31 -6.88
CA LYS A 42 -15.24 19.16 -8.25
C LYS A 42 -14.91 17.70 -8.53
N ALA A 43 -15.93 16.87 -8.63
CA ALA A 43 -15.79 15.58 -9.30
C ALA A 43 -15.44 15.86 -10.78
N ASP A 44 -14.17 15.71 -11.14
CA ASP A 44 -13.79 15.56 -12.54
C ASP A 44 -14.51 14.33 -13.11
N PRO A 45 -15.02 14.38 -14.35
CA PRO A 45 -15.73 13.26 -14.95
C PRO A 45 -14.82 12.04 -14.96
N ILE A 46 -15.25 10.98 -14.26
CA ILE A 46 -14.56 9.69 -14.20
C ILE A 46 -14.42 9.19 -15.65
N PRO A 47 -13.20 8.91 -16.14
CA PRO A 47 -13.00 8.34 -17.47
C PRO A 47 -13.75 7.00 -17.63
N ASP A 48 -14.33 6.79 -18.81
CA ASP A 48 -15.03 5.57 -19.26
C ASP A 48 -14.19 4.28 -19.05
N ASP A 49 -12.86 4.40 -18.93
CA ASP A 49 -11.94 3.29 -18.65
C ASP A 49 -12.17 2.63 -17.27
N TYR A 50 -12.85 3.30 -16.33
CA TYR A 50 -13.20 2.72 -15.02
C TYR A 50 -14.44 1.81 -15.08
N ASP A 51 -15.28 1.93 -16.12
CA ASP A 51 -16.47 1.09 -16.27
C ASP A 51 -16.09 -0.37 -16.62
N ASP A 52 -14.98 -0.61 -17.34
CA ASP A 52 -14.48 -1.97 -17.65
C ASP A 52 -14.15 -2.78 -16.38
N TRP A 53 -13.71 -2.10 -15.32
CA TRP A 53 -13.38 -2.73 -14.04
C TRP A 53 -14.60 -2.93 -13.13
N SER A 54 -15.71 -2.24 -13.40
CA SER A 54 -16.95 -2.35 -12.61
C SER A 54 -17.65 -3.70 -12.82
N ASP A 55 -17.53 -4.28 -14.02
CA ASP A 55 -18.05 -5.62 -14.35
C ASP A 55 -17.29 -6.74 -13.59
N TYR A 56 -16.05 -6.46 -13.16
CA TYR A 56 -15.23 -7.38 -12.36
C TYR A 56 -15.59 -7.40 -10.87
N ASP A 57 -16.04 -6.27 -10.31
CA ASP A 57 -16.49 -6.18 -8.90
C ASP A 57 -17.88 -6.82 -8.71
N ALA A 58 -18.71 -6.81 -9.76
CA ALA A 58 -19.97 -7.54 -9.85
C ALA A 58 -19.76 -9.05 -10.10
N GLY A 59 -18.85 -9.67 -9.34
CA GLY A 59 -18.47 -11.08 -9.48
C GLY A 59 -19.67 -12.04 -9.54
N PRO A 60 -19.54 -13.19 -10.23
CA PRO A 60 -20.66 -14.07 -10.53
C PRO A 60 -21.36 -14.48 -9.23
N SER A 61 -22.67 -14.22 -9.17
CA SER A 61 -23.55 -14.76 -8.14
C SER A 61 -23.31 -16.27 -8.06
N ARG A 62 -22.64 -16.70 -6.98
CA ARG A 62 -22.40 -18.11 -6.72
C ARG A 62 -23.78 -18.80 -6.57
N PRO A 63 -23.98 -19.98 -7.18
CA PRO A 63 -25.25 -20.69 -7.12
C PRO A 63 -25.64 -21.11 -5.70
#